data_AF-A0A8T4G2K2-F1
#
_entry.id   AF-A0A8T4G2K2-F1
#
_cell.length_a   1.000
_cell.length_b   1.000
_cell.length_c   1.000
_cell.angle_alpha   90.00
_cell.angle_beta   90.00
_cell.angle_gamma   90.00
#
_symmetry.space_group_name_H-M   'P 1'
#
loop_
_entity.id
_entity.type
_entity.pdbx_description
1 polymer ?
#
loop_
_entity_poly.entity_id
_entity_poly.type
_entity_poly.pdbx_seq_one_letter_code
_entity_poly.pdbx_strand_id
1 'polypeptide(L)' 'MKLYKVHVYLEGDVDTLEDSEAYTTFLVLARDEGRAELLAREYIKKEELLKGDVEILDVEEVPTDEEKVIGVILD' A
#
# COMPACT_ATOMS: atom_id res chain seq x y z
N MET A 1 3.85 -18.59 -0.67
CA MET A 1 3.48 -17.18 -0.46
C MET A 1 4.66 -16.33 -0.85
N LYS A 2 4.41 -15.13 -1.35
CA LYS A 2 5.40 -14.18 -1.86
C LYS A 2 5.13 -12.82 -1.23
N LEU A 3 6.17 -12.01 -1.13
CA LEU A 3 6.07 -10.65 -0.63
C LEU A 3 5.85 -9.70 -1.80
N TYR A 4 4.92 -8.76 -1.65
CA TYR A 4 4.62 -7.74 -2.63
C TYR A 4 4.71 -6.35 -2.00
N LYS A 5 5.19 -5.38 -2.78
CA LYS A 5 4.97 -3.96 -2.53
C LYS A 5 3.75 -3.53 -3.32
N VAL A 6 2.79 -2.90 -2.63
CA VAL A 6 1.62 -2.32 -3.27
C VAL A 6 1.70 -0.81 -3.05
N HIS A 7 2.02 -0.08 -4.13
CA HIS A 7 2.12 1.36 -4.14
C HIS A 7 0.73 1.96 -4.37
N VAL A 8 0.33 2.87 -3.49
CA VAL A 8 -1.02 3.41 -3.46
C VAL A 8 -0.96 4.92 -3.36
N TYR A 9 -1.71 5.56 -4.23
CA TYR A 9 -2.08 6.97 -4.11
C TYR A 9 -3.37 7.07 -3.32
N LEU A 10 -3.34 7.96 -2.34
CA LEU A 10 -4.42 8.21 -1.41
C LEU A 10 -4.89 9.64 -1.62
N GLU A 11 -6.11 9.78 -2.12
CA GLU A 11 -6.79 11.08 -2.20
C GLU A 11 -7.74 11.16 -1.00
N GLY A 12 -7.56 12.15 -0.13
CA GLY A 12 -8.43 12.30 1.02
C GLY A 12 -8.28 13.65 1.73
N ASP A 13 -9.43 14.23 2.10
CA ASP A 13 -9.57 15.24 3.15
C ASP A 13 -9.10 14.62 4.47
N VAL A 14 -7.80 14.70 4.73
CA VAL A 14 -7.28 14.50 6.08
C VAL A 14 -7.73 15.74 6.84
N ASP A 15 -8.51 15.58 7.93
CA ASP A 15 -9.06 16.69 8.75
C ASP A 15 -7.97 17.68 9.29
N THR A 16 -6.69 17.45 8.96
CA THR A 16 -5.53 18.27 9.33
C THR A 16 -4.78 18.89 8.14
N LEU A 17 -5.10 18.54 6.89
CA LEU A 17 -4.44 19.07 5.69
C LEU A 17 -5.46 19.16 4.55
N GLU A 18 -5.97 20.37 4.30
CA GLU A 18 -6.61 20.69 3.01
C GLU A 18 -5.62 20.30 1.89
N ASP A 19 -6.04 19.41 0.98
CA ASP A 19 -5.29 18.93 -0.20
C ASP A 19 -3.97 18.17 0.06
N SER A 20 -3.93 17.18 0.97
CA SER A 20 -2.77 16.27 1.04
C SER A 20 -2.91 15.06 0.13
N GLU A 21 -2.27 15.11 -1.03
CA GLU A 21 -1.89 13.93 -1.80
C GLU A 21 -0.91 13.09 -0.98
N ALA A 22 -1.29 11.85 -0.62
CA ALA A 22 -0.41 10.96 0.13
C ALA A 22 -0.08 9.70 -0.67
N TYR A 23 1.20 9.36 -0.73
CA TYR A 23 1.68 8.11 -1.33
C TYR A 23 2.09 7.16 -0.21
N THR A 24 1.54 5.95 -0.23
CA THR A 24 1.90 4.90 0.72
C THR A 24 2.30 3.62 0.00
N THR A 25 3.09 2.79 0.67
CA THR A 25 3.49 1.48 0.16
C THR A 25 3.16 0.41 1.20
N PHE A 26 2.29 -0.52 0.83
CA PHE A 26 1.98 -1.68 1.68
C PHE A 26 2.90 -2.84 1.36
N LEU A 27 3.39 -3.52 2.40
CA LEU A 27 4.09 -4.80 2.28
C LEU A 27 3.09 -5.93 2.52
N VAL A 28 2.80 -6.71 1.48
CA VAL A 28 1.72 -7.69 1.48
C VAL A 28 2.25 -9.09 1.20
N LEU A 29 1.97 -10.02 2.10
CA LEU A 29 2.20 -11.45 1.87
C LEU A 29 0.99 -12.05 1.17
N ALA A 30 1.14 -12.44 -0.10
CA ALA A 30 0.06 -12.99 -0.92
C ALA A 30 0.52 -14.20 -1.75
N ARG A 31 -0.42 -14.85 -2.42
CA ARG A 31 -0.12 -15.96 -3.34
C ARG A 31 0.18 -15.49 -4.76
N ASP A 32 -0.36 -14.34 -5.15
CA ASP A 32 -0.28 -13.72 -6.46
C ASP A 32 -0.53 -12.20 -6.32
N GLU A 33 -0.22 -11.43 -7.36
CA GLU A 33 -0.37 -9.96 -7.41
C GLU A 33 -1.82 -9.52 -7.19
N GLY A 34 -2.79 -10.17 -7.84
CA GLY A 34 -4.20 -9.84 -7.70
C GLY A 34 -4.70 -9.99 -6.25
N ARG A 35 -4.19 -11.00 -5.52
CA ARG A 35 -4.50 -11.14 -4.09
C ARG A 35 -3.76 -10.11 -3.25
N ALA A 36 -2.56 -9.68 -3.62
CA ALA A 36 -1.85 -8.61 -2.92
C ALA A 36 -2.61 -7.28 -3.01
N GLU A 37 -3.06 -6.91 -4.21
CA GLU A 37 -3.88 -5.72 -4.44
C GLU A 37 -5.18 -5.77 -3.61
N LEU A 38 -5.90 -6.89 -3.69
CA LEU A 38 -7.18 -7.04 -2.98
C LEU A 38 -6.99 -6.87 -1.46
N LEU A 39 -5.94 -7.47 -0.89
CA LEU A 39 -5.65 -7.36 0.54
C LEU A 39 -5.28 -5.92 0.95
N ALA A 40 -4.52 -5.19 0.13
CA ALA A 40 -4.20 -3.79 0.40
C ALA A 40 -5.47 -2.93 0.43
N ARG A 41 -6.37 -3.09 -0.55
CA ARG A 41 -7.66 -2.39 -0.60
C ARG A 41 -8.57 -2.74 0.60
N GLU A 42 -8.63 -4.01 0.97
CA GLU A 42 -9.40 -4.46 2.15
C GLU A 42 -8.84 -3.85 3.45
N TYR A 43 -7.51 -3.77 3.58
CA TYR A 43 -6.86 -3.19 4.74
C TYR A 43 -7.12 -1.68 4.87
N ILE A 44 -6.97 -0.91 3.80
CA ILE A 44 -7.24 0.54 3.79
C ILE A 44 -8.68 0.84 4.24
N LYS A 45 -9.65 0.07 3.71
CA LYS A 45 -11.06 0.20 4.12
C LYS A 45 -11.29 -0.17 5.58
N LYS A 46 -10.63 -1.23 6.06
CA LYS A 46 -10.80 -1.75 7.43
C LYS A 46 -10.28 -0.79 8.48
N GLU A 47 -9.13 -0.19 8.24
CA GLU A 47 -8.47 0.69 9.20
C GLU A 47 -8.97 2.15 9.09
N GLU A 48 -9.99 2.39 8.26
CA GLU A 48 -10.56 3.72 7.99
C GLU A 48 -9.49 4.78 7.73
N LEU A 49 -8.39 4.37 7.09
CA LEU A 49 -7.22 5.24 6.91
C LEU A 49 -7.57 6.49 6.10
N LEU A 50 -8.66 6.45 5.32
CA LEU A 50 -9.06 7.48 4.38
C LEU A 50 -10.57 7.55 4.20
N LYS A 51 -11.04 8.75 3.83
CA LYS A 51 -12.44 9.03 3.44
C LYS A 51 -12.64 9.15 1.91
N GLY A 52 -11.57 9.15 1.11
CA GLY A 52 -11.62 9.38 -0.34
C GLY A 52 -11.22 8.18 -1.20
N ASP A 53 -10.99 8.45 -2.49
CA ASP A 53 -10.68 7.42 -3.49
C ASP A 53 -9.25 6.87 -3.34
N VAL A 54 -9.10 5.58 -3.61
CA VAL A 54 -7.85 4.83 -3.47
C VAL A 54 -7.42 4.30 -4.83
N GLU A 55 -6.31 4.83 -5.33
CA GLU A 55 -5.71 4.38 -6.58
C GLU A 55 -4.48 3.51 -6.31
N ILE A 56 -4.51 2.28 -6.81
CA ILE A 56 -3.33 1.41 -6.79
C ILE A 56 -2.50 1.79 -8.00
N LEU A 57 -1.28 2.27 -7.76
CA LEU A 57 -0.36 2.71 -8.81
C LEU A 57 0.46 1.53 -9.36
N ASP A 58 0.92 0.67 -8.46
CA ASP A 58 1.82 -0.44 -8.82
C ASP A 58 1.76 -1.59 -7.81
N VAL A 59 2.05 -2.80 -8.29
CA VAL A 59 2.18 -4.02 -7.48
C VAL A 59 3.43 -4.75 -7.92
N GLU A 60 4.46 -4.75 -7.07
CA GLU A 60 5.76 -5.35 -7.36
C GLU A 60 6.00 -6.57 -6.47
N GLU A 61 6.30 -7.74 -7.06
CA GLU A 61 6.83 -8.88 -6.28
C GLU A 61 8.24 -8.55 -5.79
N VAL A 62 8.48 -8.70 -4.49
CA VAL A 62 9.79 -8.50 -3.88
C VAL A 62 10.50 -9.87 -3.82
N PRO A 63 11.61 -10.07 -4.55
CA PRO A 63 12.41 -11.29 -4.42
C PRO A 63 12.89 -11.47 -2.97
N THR A 64 12.74 -12.67 -2.41
CA THR A 64 13.08 -12.98 -1.00
C THR A 64 14.20 -14.03 -0.89
N ASP A 65 14.91 -14.28 -1.98
CA ASP A 65 16.03 -15.21 -2.09
C ASP A 65 17.37 -14.60 -1.64
N GLU A 66 17.42 -13.29 -1.41
CA GLU A 66 18.60 -12.56 -0.95
C GLU A 66 18.28 -11.60 0.22
N GLU A 67 19.26 -11.34 1.08
CA GLU A 67 19.16 -10.37 2.17
C GLU A 67 19.18 -8.94 1.61
N LYS A 68 18.14 -8.13 1.89
CA LYS A 68 18.06 -6.73 1.44
C LYS A 68 17.15 -5.86 2.30
N VAL A 69 17.31 -4.55 2.17
CA VAL A 69 16.35 -3.56 2.71
C VAL A 69 15.11 -3.54 1.82
N ILE A 70 13.95 -3.79 2.42
CA ILE A 70 12.67 -3.87 1.70
C ILE A 70 12.02 -2.48 1.57
N GLY A 71 12.24 -1.59 2.54
CA GLY A 71 11.74 -0.21 2.51
C GLY A 71 12.18 0.59 3.73
N VAL A 72 11.85 1.88 3.74
CA VAL A 72 12.04 2.80 4.87
C VAL A 72 10.68 3.37 5.26
N ILE A 73 10.41 3.43 6.56
CA ILE A 73 9.23 4.11 7.13
C ILE A 73 9.74 5.39 7.77
N LEU A 74 9.22 6.53 7.31
CA LEU A 74 9.51 7.84 7.87
C LEU A 74 8.27 8.30 8.65
N ASP A 75 8.50 8.79 9.87
CA ASP A 75 7.49 9.38 10.76
C ASP A 75 7.30 10.87 10.43
#